data_AF-T1AE53-F1
#
_entry.id   AF-T1AE53-F1
#
_cell.length_a   1.000
_cell.length_b   1.000
_cell.length_c   1.000
_cell.angle_alpha   90.00
_cell.angle_beta   90.00
_cell.angle_gamma   90.00
#
_symmetry.space_group_name_H-M   'P 1'
#
loop_
_entity.id
_entity.type
_entity.pdbx_description
1 polymer ?
#
loop_
_entity_poly.entity_id
_entity_poly.type
_entity_poly.pdbx_seq_one_letter_code
_entity_poly.pdbx_strand_id
1 'polypeptide(L)'
;KLVTTVWGGFDNFSSLGHADGHPEFGAYVALPIWIRYMKVALAGTPPAPEPVPPGIVTVLINRDTGLPALPSNPLAMPEVMRIEDYERLKQQAP
;
A
#
# COMPACT_ATOMS: atom_id res chain seq x y z
N LYS A 1 15.44 -11.06 5.18
CA LYS A 1 14.19 -10.49 4.64
C LYS A 1 13.16 -11.61 4.59
N LEU A 2 11.96 -11.40 5.12
CA LEU A 2 10.89 -12.41 5.14
C LEU A 2 9.76 -11.96 4.22
N VAL A 3 9.18 -12.91 3.51
CA VAL A 3 7.91 -12.75 2.81
C VAL A 3 7.00 -13.87 3.29
N THR A 4 5.78 -13.52 3.67
CA THR A 4 4.82 -14.48 4.22
C THR A 4 3.47 -14.27 3.56
N THR A 5 2.89 -15.36 3.09
CA THR A 5 1.54 -15.41 2.56
C THR A 5 0.67 -16.19 3.53
N VAL A 6 -0.58 -15.76 3.71
CA VAL A 6 -1.59 -16.48 4.50
C VAL A 6 -2.85 -16.54 3.67
N TRP A 7 -3.44 -17.73 3.59
CA TRP A 7 -4.73 -17.97 2.98
C TRP A 7 -5.61 -18.70 3.99
N GLY A 8 -6.92 -18.43 3.96
CA GLY A 8 -7.92 -19.14 4.76
C GLY A 8 -9.19 -19.31 3.94
N GLY A 9 -9.80 -20.50 4.02
CA GLY A 9 -10.96 -20.89 3.25
C GLY A 9 -11.38 -22.33 3.58
N PHE A 10 -12.55 -22.73 3.09
CA PHE A 10 -12.98 -24.12 3.12
C PHE A 10 -12.61 -24.82 1.81
N ASP A 11 -12.25 -26.09 1.89
CA ASP A 11 -11.86 -26.91 0.72
C ASP A 11 -12.99 -27.08 -0.31
N ASN A 12 -14.24 -26.90 0.12
CA ASN A 12 -15.44 -26.98 -0.72
C ASN A 12 -15.85 -25.63 -1.34
N PHE A 13 -15.01 -24.58 -1.22
CA PHE A 13 -15.27 -23.22 -1.71
C PHE A 13 -16.53 -22.55 -1.13
N SER A 14 -17.08 -23.06 -0.03
CA SER A 14 -18.23 -22.41 0.60
C SER A 14 -17.83 -21.06 1.21
N SER A 15 -18.82 -20.19 1.36
CA SER A 15 -18.64 -18.89 2.03
C SER A 15 -18.09 -19.09 3.45
N LEU A 16 -17.17 -18.21 3.85
CA LEU A 16 -16.71 -18.09 5.25
C LEU A 16 -17.78 -17.49 6.16
N GLY A 17 -18.82 -16.88 5.60
CA GLY A 17 -19.96 -16.36 6.32
C GLY A 17 -19.75 -14.95 6.85
N HIS A 18 -20.47 -14.66 7.93
CA HIS A 18 -20.40 -13.39 8.65
C HIS A 18 -20.22 -13.70 10.14
N ALA A 19 -19.35 -12.96 10.82
CA ALA A 19 -19.21 -12.98 12.27
C ALA A 19 -19.32 -11.55 12.80
N ASP A 20 -19.89 -11.39 14.00
CA ASP A 20 -19.99 -10.11 14.71
C ASP A 20 -20.56 -8.94 13.88
N GLY A 21 -21.48 -9.24 12.95
CA GLY A 21 -22.13 -8.23 12.10
C GLY A 21 -21.34 -7.81 10.86
N HIS A 22 -20.22 -8.47 10.55
CA HIS A 22 -19.37 -8.16 9.40
C HIS A 22 -19.11 -9.41 8.53
N PRO A 23 -18.96 -9.26 7.20
CA PRO A 23 -18.57 -10.38 6.35
C PRO A 23 -17.11 -10.79 6.60
N GLU A 24 -16.83 -12.08 6.44
CA GLU A 24 -15.49 -12.63 6.61
C GLU A 24 -14.60 -12.34 5.39
N PHE A 25 -13.85 -11.23 5.47
CA PHE A 25 -12.87 -10.82 4.46
C PHE A 25 -11.44 -11.18 4.86
N GLY A 26 -10.49 -11.08 3.91
CA GLY A 26 -9.07 -11.31 4.19
C GLY A 26 -8.51 -10.49 5.36
N ALA A 27 -9.05 -9.29 5.59
CA ALA A 27 -8.67 -8.44 6.72
C ALA A 27 -9.07 -9.00 8.10
N TYR A 28 -10.10 -9.85 8.17
CA TYR A 28 -10.60 -10.47 9.40
C TYR A 28 -10.11 -11.91 9.57
N VAL A 29 -9.87 -12.63 8.47
CA VAL A 29 -9.47 -14.04 8.50
C VAL A 29 -7.95 -14.20 8.38
N ALA A 30 -7.36 -13.78 7.26
CA ALA A 30 -5.95 -14.04 6.96
C ALA A 30 -4.99 -13.04 7.63
N LEU A 31 -5.35 -11.76 7.66
CA LEU A 31 -4.50 -10.69 8.18
C LEU A 31 -4.17 -10.86 9.68
N PRO A 32 -5.11 -11.23 10.59
CA PRO A 32 -4.76 -11.42 11.99
C PRO A 32 -3.78 -12.58 12.23
N ILE A 33 -3.86 -13.64 11.43
CA ILE A 33 -2.90 -14.76 11.46
C ILE A 33 -1.51 -14.25 11.02
N TRP A 34 -1.45 -13.51 9.90
CA TRP A 34 -0.21 -12.92 9.40
C TRP A 34 0.43 -11.99 10.43
N ILE A 35 -0.35 -11.10 11.05
CA ILE A 35 0.13 -10.17 12.09
C ILE A 35 0.72 -10.95 13.28
N ARG A 36 0.02 -11.97 13.79
CA ARG A 36 0.50 -12.78 14.92
C ARG A 36 1.81 -13.49 14.59
N TYR A 37 1.92 -14.08 13.40
CA TYR A 37 3.14 -14.73 12.95
C TYR A 37 4.30 -13.74 12.81
N MET A 38 4.09 -12.64 12.06
CA MET A 38 5.14 -11.66 11.79
C MET A 38 5.60 -10.92 13.05
N LYS A 39 4.71 -10.72 14.04
CA LYS A 39 5.10 -10.15 15.35
C LYS A 39 6.19 -10.97 16.05
N VAL A 40 6.12 -12.30 15.96
CA VAL A 40 7.13 -13.19 16.54
C VAL A 40 8.33 -13.33 15.59
N ALA A 41 8.08 -13.54 14.29
CA ALA A 41 9.12 -13.77 13.30
C ALA A 41 10.06 -12.55 13.11
N LEU A 42 9.54 -11.33 13.27
CA LEU A 42 10.33 -10.09 13.19
C LEU A 42 10.85 -9.60 14.54
N ALA A 43 10.62 -10.33 15.64
CA ALA A 43 11.10 -9.91 16.95
C ALA A 43 12.63 -9.74 16.95
N GLY A 44 13.12 -8.56 17.35
CA GLY A 44 14.55 -8.23 17.33
C GLY A 44 15.15 -7.96 15.95
N THR A 45 14.36 -7.99 14.87
CA THR A 45 14.81 -7.64 13.53
C THR A 45 14.78 -6.11 13.36
N PRO A 46 15.89 -5.45 13.01
CA PRO A 46 15.90 -4.01 12.77
C PRO A 46 15.10 -3.65 11.51
N PRO A 47 14.50 -2.44 11.45
CA PRO A 47 13.92 -1.94 10.21
C PRO A 47 14.95 -1.93 9.08
N ALA A 48 14.55 -2.40 7.89
CA ALA A 48 15.38 -2.44 6.71
C ALA A 48 14.68 -1.66 5.57
N PRO A 49 14.68 -0.31 5.61
CA PRO A 49 14.11 0.49 4.52
C PRO A 49 14.87 0.21 3.22
N GLU A 50 14.14 0.04 2.12
CA GLU A 50 14.77 -0.10 0.81
C GLU A 50 15.23 1.29 0.31
N PRO A 51 16.42 1.40 -0.29
CA PRO A 51 16.84 2.64 -0.92
C PRO A 51 15.93 2.95 -2.12
N VAL A 52 15.63 4.23 -2.31
CA VAL A 52 14.86 4.69 -3.48
C VAL A 52 15.65 4.35 -4.75
N PRO A 53 15.11 3.54 -5.67
CA PRO A 53 15.80 3.20 -6.91
C PRO A 53 16.00 4.42 -7.82
N PRO A 54 17.04 4.43 -8.69
CA PRO A 54 17.15 5.44 -9.73
C PRO A 54 15.89 5.52 -10.59
N GLY A 55 15.51 6.73 -10.99
CA GLY A 55 14.30 6.96 -11.81
C GLY A 55 12.99 7.03 -11.03
N ILE A 56 13.02 6.92 -9.69
CA ILE A 56 11.89 7.22 -8.81
C ILE A 56 12.08 8.60 -8.18
N VAL A 57 11.01 9.41 -8.16
CA VAL A 57 10.99 10.76 -7.59
C VAL A 57 9.80 10.92 -6.64
N THR A 58 9.96 11.75 -5.62
CA THR A 58 8.84 12.24 -4.80
C THR A 58 8.47 13.64 -5.28
N VAL A 59 7.21 13.85 -5.67
CA VAL A 59 6.71 15.13 -6.19
C VAL A 59 5.43 15.52 -5.48
N LEU A 60 4.97 16.77 -5.67
CA LEU A 60 3.66 17.19 -5.20
C LEU A 60 2.61 16.97 -6.30
N ILE A 61 1.50 16.34 -5.94
CA ILE A 61 0.30 16.21 -6.77
C ILE A 61 -0.87 16.91 -6.09
N ASN A 62 -1.86 17.35 -6.86
CA ASN A 62 -3.14 17.77 -6.31
C ASN A 62 -3.96 16.51 -5.99
N ARG A 63 -4.41 16.38 -4.74
CA ARG A 63 -5.15 15.20 -4.26
C ARG A 63 -6.39 14.86 -5.10
N ASP A 64 -7.07 15.87 -5.64
CA ASP A 64 -8.35 15.68 -6.32
C ASP A 64 -8.16 15.35 -7.81
N THR A 65 -7.09 15.86 -8.45
CA THR A 65 -6.83 15.63 -9.89
C THR A 65 -5.75 14.60 -10.18
N GLY A 66 -4.86 14.33 -9.23
CA GLY A 66 -3.67 13.49 -9.42
C GLY A 66 -2.56 14.13 -10.29
N LEU A 67 -2.75 15.38 -10.76
CA LEU A 67 -1.77 16.09 -11.59
C LEU A 67 -0.72 16.80 -10.73
N PRO A 68 0.48 17.08 -11.28
CA PRO A 68 1.51 17.88 -10.61
C PRO A 68 0.95 19.19 -10.05
N ALA A 69 1.28 19.48 -8.79
CA ALA A 69 0.84 20.67 -8.09
C ALA A 69 2.01 21.54 -7.64
N LEU A 70 1.76 22.85 -7.60
CA LEU A 70 2.64 23.79 -6.92
C LEU A 70 2.50 23.64 -5.40
N PRO A 71 3.55 23.94 -4.61
CA PRO A 71 3.48 23.92 -3.14
C PRO A 71 2.42 24.84 -2.55
N SER A 72 2.01 25.88 -3.27
CA SER A 72 0.94 26.80 -2.87
C SER A 72 -0.47 26.21 -2.99
N ASN A 73 -0.63 25.08 -3.69
CA ASN A 73 -1.92 24.44 -3.83
C ASN A 73 -2.34 23.83 -2.47
N PRO A 74 -3.49 24.22 -1.89
CA PRO A 74 -3.91 23.74 -0.57
C PRO A 74 -4.26 22.24 -0.55
N LEU A 75 -4.41 21.63 -1.73
CA LEU A 75 -4.65 20.20 -1.92
C LEU A 75 -3.38 19.46 -2.36
N ALA A 76 -2.21 20.09 -2.30
CA ALA A 76 -0.94 19.45 -2.62
C ALA A 76 -0.63 18.34 -1.60
N MET A 77 -0.25 17.16 -2.09
CA MET A 77 0.26 16.07 -1.29
C MET A 77 1.47 15.41 -1.97
N PRO A 78 2.43 14.86 -1.20
CA PRO A 78 3.56 14.14 -1.76
C PRO A 78 3.11 12.80 -2.34
N GLU A 79 3.67 12.43 -3.48
CA GLU A 79 3.48 11.12 -4.12
C GLU A 79 4.80 10.63 -4.71
N VAL A 80 5.00 9.31 -4.71
CA VAL A 80 6.17 8.64 -5.28
C VAL A 80 5.83 8.12 -6.67
N MET A 81 6.63 8.46 -7.67
CA MET A 81 6.39 8.00 -9.04
C MET A 81 7.66 7.85 -9.85
N ARG A 82 7.55 7.17 -11.00
CA ARG A 82 8.63 7.13 -11.98
C ARG A 82 8.79 8.51 -12.62
N ILE A 83 10.03 8.92 -12.87
CA ILE A 83 10.35 10.21 -13.49
C ILE A 83 9.69 10.37 -14.87
N GLU A 84 9.60 9.29 -15.65
CA GLU A 84 8.94 9.27 -16.95
C GLU A 84 7.43 9.58 -16.86
N ASP A 85 6.77 9.09 -15.81
CA ASP A 85 5.35 9.36 -15.57
C ASP A 85 5.13 10.80 -15.11
N TYR A 86 6.02 11.33 -14.28
CA TYR A 86 5.97 12.72 -13.85
C TYR A 86 6.11 13.70 -15.02
N GLU A 87 7.09 13.49 -15.89
CA GLU A 87 7.31 14.36 -17.06
C GLU A 87 6.15 14.29 -18.05
N ARG A 88 5.54 13.11 -18.23
CA ARG A 88 4.32 12.95 -19.04
C ARG A 88 3.14 13.72 -18.45
N LEU A 89 2.94 13.68 -17.13
CA LEU A 89 1.81 14.36 -16.47
C LEU A 89 1.99 15.88 -16.38
N LYS A 90 3.22 16.38 -16.30
CA LYS A 90 3.50 17.83 -16.37
C LYS A 90 3.00 18.47 -17.65
N GLN A 91 2.99 17.74 -18.76
CA GLN A 91 2.48 18.23 -20.05
C GLN A 91 0.95 18.34 -20.08
N GLN A 92 0.27 17.69 -19.13
CA GLN A 92 -1.19 17.67 -19.00
C GLN A 92 -1.68 18.63 -17.91
N ALA A 93 -0.77 19.12 -17.06
CA ALA A 93 -1.07 20.10 -16.04
C ALA A 93 -1.32 21.47 -16.72
N PRO A 94 -2.36 22.21 -16.29
CA PRO A 94 -2.70 23.52 -16.83
C PRO A 94 -1.64 24.59 -16.53
#